data_AF-A0A0T6A263-F1
#
_entry.id   AF-A0A0T6A263-F1
#
_cell.length_a   1.000
_cell.length_b   1.000
_cell.length_c   1.000
_cell.angle_alpha   90.00
_cell.angle_beta   90.00
_cell.angle_gamma   90.00
#
_symmetry.space_group_name_H-M   'P 1'
#
loop_
_entity.id
_entity.type
_entity.pdbx_description
1 polymer ?
#
loop_
_entity_poly.entity_id
_entity_poly.type
_entity_poly.pdbx_seq_one_letter_code
_entity_poly.pdbx_strand_id
1 'polypeptide(L)'
;MGLWEDAQRLLETLQSVAASLGAFRGSPVQREYTEHLQRRLVPLVEDLRSLIDKRTDHSEILRAMAEIKGVMYEVNGAAKKGEMDIFPEGLLNRFWQLSTIFQEQRYRDERP
;
A
#
# COMPACT_ATOMS: atom_id res chain seq x y z
N MET A 1 -17.40 -10.39 5.43
CA MET A 1 -15.96 -10.12 5.60
C MET A 1 -15.90 -8.86 6.42
N GLY A 2 -15.21 -8.92 7.56
CA GLY A 2 -15.15 -7.80 8.50
C GLY A 2 -14.08 -6.80 8.09
N LEU A 3 -14.24 -5.53 8.47
CA LEU A 3 -13.29 -4.46 8.12
C LEU A 3 -11.85 -4.76 8.56
N TRP A 4 -11.70 -5.47 9.67
CA TRP A 4 -10.39 -5.91 10.16
C TRP A 4 -9.68 -6.86 9.20
N GLU A 5 -10.41 -7.82 8.61
CA GLU A 5 -9.83 -8.78 7.66
C GLU A 5 -9.35 -8.08 6.40
N ASP A 6 -10.13 -7.13 5.89
CA ASP A 6 -9.76 -6.38 4.69
C ASP A 6 -8.61 -5.38 4.96
N ALA A 7 -8.53 -4.82 6.17
CA ALA A 7 -7.40 -4.01 6.61
C ALA A 7 -6.09 -4.83 6.68
N GLN A 8 -6.15 -6.06 7.20
CA GLN A 8 -4.99 -6.97 7.22
C GLN A 8 -4.57 -7.36 5.79
N ARG A 9 -5.53 -7.70 4.91
CA ARG A 9 -5.24 -7.98 3.50
C ARG A 9 -4.61 -6.80 2.77
N LEU A 10 -5.02 -5.58 3.10
CA LEU A 10 -4.42 -4.38 2.55
C LEU A 10 -2.95 -4.24 2.99
N LEU A 11 -2.66 -4.46 4.28
CA LEU A 11 -1.29 -4.44 4.80
C LEU A 11 -0.41 -5.51 4.11
N GLU A 12 -0.90 -6.75 3.99
CA GLU A 12 -0.19 -7.82 3.29
C GLU A 12 0.09 -7.48 1.82
N THR A 13 -0.89 -6.86 1.15
CA THR A 13 -0.77 -6.39 -0.23
C THR A 13 0.34 -5.33 -0.35
N LEU A 14 0.34 -4.34 0.54
CA LEU A 14 1.35 -3.29 0.57
C LEU A 14 2.75 -3.81 0.89
N GLN A 15 2.86 -4.76 1.81
CA GLN A 15 4.13 -5.45 2.11
C GLN A 15 4.66 -6.21 0.90
N SER A 16 3.78 -6.89 0.16
CA SER A 16 4.15 -7.59 -1.08
C SER A 16 4.64 -6.63 -2.16
N VAL A 17 4.04 -5.43 -2.27
CA VAL A 17 4.53 -4.37 -3.17
C VAL A 17 5.91 -3.89 -2.74
N ALA A 18 6.11 -3.58 -1.45
CA ALA A 18 7.40 -3.14 -0.92
C ALA A 18 8.50 -4.20 -1.11
N ALA A 19 8.16 -5.49 -0.94
CA ALA A 19 9.09 -6.59 -1.19
C ALA A 19 9.47 -6.70 -2.67
N SER A 20 8.49 -6.57 -3.57
CA SER A 20 8.72 -6.60 -5.03
C SER A 20 9.66 -5.47 -5.46
N LEU A 21 9.47 -4.26 -4.94
CA LEU A 21 10.36 -3.12 -5.18
C LEU A 21 11.80 -3.41 -4.74
N GLY A 22 12.01 -3.98 -3.54
CA GLY A 22 13.36 -4.30 -3.03
C GLY A 22 14.03 -5.50 -3.69
N ALA A 23 13.24 -6.42 -4.24
CA ALA A 23 13.71 -7.59 -4.96
C ALA A 23 14.14 -7.26 -6.40
N PHE A 24 13.82 -6.08 -6.91
CA PHE A 24 14.13 -5.72 -8.28
C PHE A 24 15.64 -5.68 -8.57
N ARG A 25 16.02 -6.16 -9.76
CA ARG A 25 17.41 -6.31 -10.22
C ARG A 25 17.63 -5.76 -11.64
N GLY A 26 16.84 -4.77 -12.06
CA GLY A 26 17.01 -4.12 -13.37
C GLY A 26 18.25 -3.22 -13.46
N SER A 27 18.23 -2.29 -14.43
CA SER A 27 19.35 -1.35 -14.63
C SER A 27 19.62 -0.49 -13.39
N PRO A 28 20.83 0.07 -13.21
CA PRO A 28 21.16 0.89 -12.04
C PRO A 28 20.17 2.03 -11.78
N VAL A 29 19.74 2.71 -12.86
CA VAL A 29 18.77 3.82 -12.79
C VAL A 29 17.39 3.32 -12.33
N GLN A 30 16.90 2.21 -12.90
CA GLN A 30 15.62 1.66 -12.46
C GLN A 30 15.70 1.13 -11.02
N ARG A 31 16.85 0.59 -10.60
CA ARG A 31 17.07 0.09 -9.23
C ARG A 31 17.06 1.24 -8.22
N GLU A 32 17.76 2.33 -8.52
CA GLU A 32 17.74 3.54 -7.68
C GLU A 32 16.31 4.07 -7.51
N TYR A 33 15.53 4.08 -8.60
CA TYR A 33 14.14 4.49 -8.56
C TYR A 33 13.25 3.53 -7.75
N THR A 34 13.38 2.21 -7.92
CA THR A 34 12.64 1.24 -7.08
C THR A 34 13.04 1.31 -5.61
N GLU A 35 14.32 1.50 -5.31
CA GLU A 35 14.81 1.67 -3.93
C GLU A 35 14.23 2.95 -3.31
N HIS A 36 14.15 4.04 -4.07
CA HIS A 36 13.51 5.28 -3.63
C HIS A 36 12.02 5.07 -3.29
N LEU A 37 11.27 4.40 -4.16
CA LEU A 37 9.85 4.07 -3.91
C LEU A 37 9.70 3.15 -2.70
N GLN A 38 10.57 2.15 -2.56
CA GLN A 38 10.55 1.25 -1.41
C GLN A 38 10.82 1.98 -0.09
N ARG A 39 11.83 2.86 -0.05
CA ARG A 39 12.19 3.66 1.14
C ARG A 39 11.06 4.60 1.56
N ARG A 40 10.23 5.06 0.63
CA ARG A 40 9.03 5.85 0.93
C ARG A 40 7.87 4.98 1.39
N LEU A 41 7.66 3.82 0.77
CA LEU A 41 6.51 2.96 1.07
C LEU A 41 6.62 2.26 2.42
N VAL A 42 7.79 1.69 2.76
CA VAL A 42 7.96 0.86 3.97
C VAL A 42 7.54 1.61 5.25
N PRO A 43 8.03 2.83 5.54
CA PRO A 43 7.63 3.55 6.75
C PRO A 43 6.12 3.82 6.80
N LEU A 44 5.51 4.17 5.67
CA LEU A 44 4.07 4.44 5.60
C LEU A 44 3.23 3.18 5.90
N VAL A 45 3.71 2.00 5.47
CA VAL A 45 3.04 0.72 5.75
C VAL A 45 3.17 0.36 7.23
N GLU A 46 4.33 0.61 7.84
CA GLU A 46 4.55 0.41 9.28
C GLU A 46 3.69 1.36 10.11
N ASP A 47 3.59 2.63 9.70
CA ASP A 47 2.74 3.63 10.34
C ASP A 47 1.26 3.23 10.24
N LEU A 48 0.78 2.85 9.06
CA LEU A 48 -0.59 2.37 8.86
C LEU A 48 -0.91 1.15 9.73
N ARG A 49 0.03 0.18 9.83
CA ARG A 49 -0.11 -0.98 10.70
C ARG A 49 -0.28 -0.55 12.16
N SER A 50 0.61 0.32 12.64
CA SER A 50 0.55 0.86 14.00
C SER A 50 -0.78 1.57 14.29
N LEU A 51 -1.30 2.36 13.33
CA LEU A 51 -2.59 3.06 13.47
C LEU A 51 -3.78 2.09 13.53
N ILE A 52 -3.76 1.03 12.72
CA ILE A 52 -4.79 -0.02 12.71
C ILE A 52 -4.77 -0.80 14.03
N ASP A 53 -3.58 -1.24 14.48
CA ASP A 53 -3.42 -2.04 15.71
C ASP A 53 -3.81 -1.26 16.98
N LYS A 54 -3.45 0.04 17.03
CA LYS A 54 -3.77 0.92 18.16
C LYS A 54 -5.22 1.43 18.15
N ARG A 55 -6.00 1.09 17.12
CA ARG A 55 -7.38 1.58 16.90
C ARG A 55 -7.45 3.11 16.95
N THR A 56 -6.47 3.77 16.32
CA THR A 56 -6.35 5.22 16.31
C THR A 56 -7.49 5.89 15.53
N ASP A 57 -7.59 7.22 15.65
CA ASP A 57 -8.60 8.01 14.94
C ASP A 57 -8.60 7.73 13.43
N HIS A 58 -9.81 7.61 12.88
CA HIS A 58 -10.06 7.35 11.47
C HIS A 58 -9.42 8.40 10.56
N SER A 59 -9.34 9.65 11.00
CA SER A 59 -8.70 10.75 10.26
C SER A 59 -7.20 10.53 10.03
N GLU A 60 -6.50 9.94 11.01
CA GLU A 60 -5.07 9.62 10.88
C GLU A 60 -4.84 8.47 9.90
N ILE A 61 -5.71 7.44 9.95
CA ILE A 61 -5.69 6.33 8.99
C ILE A 61 -5.94 6.85 7.56
N LEU A 62 -6.91 7.74 7.38
CA LEU A 62 -7.19 8.35 6.07
C LEU A 62 -6.01 9.17 5.55
N ARG A 63 -5.32 9.89 6.43
CA ARG A 63 -4.11 10.65 6.08
C ARG A 63 -2.99 9.71 5.63
N ALA A 64 -2.67 8.68 6.41
CA ALA A 64 -1.66 7.68 6.05
C ALA A 64 -2.01 7.01 4.71
N MET A 65 -3.28 6.67 4.50
CA MET A 65 -3.75 6.09 3.24
C MET A 65 -3.62 7.04 2.05
N ALA A 66 -3.80 8.36 2.24
CA ALA A 66 -3.60 9.33 1.17
C ALA A 66 -2.12 9.39 0.73
N GLU A 67 -1.19 9.35 1.68
CA GLU A 67 0.25 9.32 1.40
C GLU A 67 0.65 8.03 0.69
N ILE A 68 0.15 6.88 1.15
CA ILE A 68 0.35 5.57 0.50
C ILE A 68 -0.18 5.58 -0.94
N LYS A 69 -1.40 6.11 -1.16
CA LYS A 69 -1.98 6.23 -2.50
C LYS A 69 -1.08 7.05 -3.43
N GLY A 70 -0.45 8.12 -2.93
CA GLY A 70 0.53 8.90 -3.68
C GLY A 70 1.69 8.05 -4.20
N VAL A 71 2.32 7.27 -3.33
CA VAL A 71 3.42 6.35 -3.72
C VAL A 71 2.92 5.27 -4.68
N MET A 72 1.73 4.72 -4.44
CA MET A 72 1.15 3.67 -5.28
C MET A 72 0.76 4.14 -6.69
N TYR A 73 0.45 5.43 -6.88
CA TYR A 73 0.28 6.01 -8.21
C TYR A 73 1.59 6.01 -9.01
N GLU A 74 2.71 6.36 -8.37
CA GLU A 74 4.03 6.32 -9.00
C GLU A 74 4.41 4.88 -9.37
N VAL A 75 4.22 3.93 -8.45
CA VAL A 75 4.43 2.49 -8.68
C VAL A 75 3.61 1.99 -9.87
N ASN A 76 2.32 2.30 -9.91
CA ASN A 76 1.43 1.88 -11.00
C ASN A 76 1.81 2.54 -12.34
N GLY A 77 2.26 3.80 -12.31
CA GLY A 77 2.76 4.50 -13.49
C GLY A 77 4.00 3.82 -14.09
N ALA A 78 4.97 3.48 -13.24
CA ALA A 78 6.19 2.78 -13.65
C ALA A 78 5.90 1.38 -14.19
N ALA A 79 5.02 0.62 -13.52
CA ALA A 79 4.62 -0.71 -13.95
C ALA A 79 3.93 -0.69 -15.33
N LYS A 80 2.98 0.22 -15.55
CA LYS A 80 2.22 0.31 -16.82
C LYS A 80 3.07 0.74 -18.01
N LYS A 81 4.13 1.51 -17.78
CA LYS A 81 5.08 1.90 -18.84
C LYS A 81 6.04 0.77 -19.21
N GLY A 82 5.95 -0.39 -18.55
CA GLY A 82 6.90 -1.49 -18.72
C GLY A 82 8.27 -1.22 -18.10
N GLU A 83 8.38 -0.17 -17.28
CA GLU A 83 9.64 0.18 -16.61
C GLU A 83 9.93 -0.80 -15.45
N MET A 84 8.90 -1.48 -14.94
CA MET A 84 8.95 -2.42 -13.81
C MET A 84 7.95 -3.57 -13.99
N ASP A 85 8.36 -4.67 -14.63
CA ASP A 85 7.59 -5.92 -14.63
C ASP A 85 8.04 -6.81 -13.45
N ILE A 86 7.63 -6.43 -12.25
CA ILE A 86 8.15 -7.00 -10.99
C ILE A 86 7.07 -7.44 -10.01
N PHE A 87 5.81 -7.13 -10.32
CA PHE A 87 4.69 -7.34 -9.41
C PHE A 87 3.95 -8.62 -9.80
N PRO A 88 3.60 -9.49 -8.83
CA PRO A 88 2.69 -10.59 -9.07
C PRO A 88 1.39 -10.13 -9.74
N GLU A 89 0.84 -11.00 -10.59
CA GLU A 89 -0.39 -10.72 -11.32
C GLU A 89 -1.52 -10.29 -10.37
N GLY A 90 -2.17 -9.17 -10.70
CA GLY A 90 -3.29 -8.63 -9.93
C GLY A 90 -2.92 -7.98 -8.60
N LEU A 91 -1.64 -7.94 -8.18
CA LEU A 91 -1.24 -7.35 -6.90
C LEU A 91 -1.60 -5.86 -6.81
N LEU A 92 -1.25 -5.09 -7.83
CA LEU A 92 -1.55 -3.65 -7.87
C LEU A 92 -3.07 -3.39 -7.93
N ASN A 93 -3.82 -4.22 -8.65
CA ASN A 93 -5.29 -4.12 -8.71
C ASN A 93 -5.92 -4.41 -7.35
N ARG A 94 -5.40 -5.39 -6.61
CA ARG A 94 -5.85 -5.72 -5.26
C ARG A 94 -5.68 -4.55 -4.30
N PHE A 95 -4.56 -3.83 -4.39
CA PHE A 95 -4.37 -2.61 -3.61
C PHE A 95 -5.50 -1.60 -3.88
N TRP A 96 -5.78 -1.29 -5.15
CA TRP A 96 -6.80 -0.29 -5.49
C TRP A 96 -8.20 -0.68 -4.99
N GLN A 97 -8.55 -1.98 -5.10
CA GLN A 97 -9.81 -2.51 -4.57
C GLN A 97 -9.92 -2.38 -3.05
N LEU A 98 -8.86 -2.68 -2.31
CA LEU A 98 -8.85 -2.60 -0.84
C LEU A 98 -8.65 -1.17 -0.32
N SER A 99 -8.15 -0.25 -1.14
CA SER A 99 -7.81 1.12 -0.70
C SER A 99 -9.03 1.99 -0.34
N THR A 100 -10.25 1.51 -0.60
CA THR A 100 -11.51 2.21 -0.30
C THR A 100 -12.15 1.76 1.01
N ILE A 101 -11.64 0.73 1.68
CA ILE A 101 -12.26 0.17 2.90
C ILE A 101 -12.40 1.21 4.02
N PHE A 102 -11.46 2.15 4.12
CA PHE A 102 -11.52 3.24 5.09
C PHE A 102 -12.34 4.44 4.62
N GLN A 103 -12.84 4.44 3.39
CA GLN A 103 -13.75 5.48 2.88
C GLN A 103 -15.22 5.06 3.06
N GLU A 104 -15.49 3.76 3.19
CA GLU A 104 -16.84 3.25 3.45
C GLU A 104 -17.28 3.61 4.89
N GLN A 105 -18.52 4.11 5.03
CA GLN A 105 -19.12 4.49 6.33
C GLN A 105 -19.08 3.38 7.39
N ARG A 106 -18.90 2.12 6.97
CA ARG A 106 -18.82 0.92 7.83
C ARG A 106 -17.78 1.02 8.94
N TYR A 107 -16.68 1.76 8.79
CA TYR A 107 -15.65 1.88 9.84
C TYR A 107 -16.14 2.60 11.11
N ARG A 108 -17.21 3.40 11.02
CA ARG A 108 -17.85 4.00 12.20
C ARG A 108 -18.76 3.01 12.93
N ASP A 109 -19.36 2.06 12.22
CA ASP A 109 -20.47 1.24 12.72
C ASP A 109 -20.00 -0.11 13.30
N GLU A 110 -18.81 -0.60 12.96
CA GLU A 110 -18.24 -1.85 13.54
C GLU A 110 -17.40 -1.62 14.82
N ARG A 111 -17.66 -0.54 15.56
CA ARG A 111 -17.05 -0.36 16.89
C ARG A 111 -17.81 -1.21 17.92
N PRO A 112 -17.16 -2.16 18.63
CA PRO A 112 -17.74 -2.76 19.83
C PRO A 112 -17.89 -1.74 20.96
#